data_AF-A0A4R1FX07-F1
#
_entry.id   AF-A0A4R1FX07-F1
#
_cell.length_a   1.000
_cell.length_b   1.000
_cell.length_c   1.000
_cell.angle_alpha   90.00
_cell.angle_beta   90.00
_cell.angle_gamma   90.00
#
_symmetry.space_group_name_H-M   'P 1'
#
loop_
_entity.id
_entity.type
_entity.pdbx_description
1 polymer ?
#
loop_
_entity_poly.entity_id
_entity_poly.type
_entity_poly.pdbx_seq_one_letter_code
_entity_poly.pdbx_strand_id
1 'polypeptide(L)'
;MTEQEKELWFARQWNLLNKSRYAVERAFNGLPLKEKQIIIVLANILPAEDLREPHLTGYQLSHYSPKGQGKIAYAVRLIRNIVNAFPQTMSTSDFYKTDPNYNAEVSYE
;
A
#
# COMPACT_ATOMS: atom_id res chain seq x y z
N MET A 1 9.49 -19.84 30.16
CA MET A 1 8.50 -19.64 29.10
C MET A 1 9.14 -20.03 27.78
N THR A 2 8.59 -21.03 27.10
CA THR A 2 9.04 -21.54 25.80
C THR A 2 8.77 -20.51 24.70
N GLU A 3 9.41 -20.66 23.53
CA GLU A 3 9.13 -19.77 22.38
C GLU A 3 7.67 -19.84 21.93
N GLN A 4 7.06 -21.03 21.98
CA GLN A 4 5.65 -21.22 21.68
C GLN A 4 4.73 -20.49 22.66
N GLU A 5 5.07 -20.48 23.95
CA GLU A 5 4.34 -19.73 24.97
C GLU A 5 4.49 -18.21 24.80
N LYS A 6 5.67 -17.73 24.40
CA LYS A 6 5.89 -16.31 24.05
C LYS A 6 5.03 -15.90 22.86
N GLU A 7 5.01 -16.69 21.79
CA GLU A 7 4.20 -16.41 20.61
C GLU A 7 2.71 -16.34 20.93
N LEU A 8 2.21 -17.27 21.75
CA LEU A 8 0.82 -17.29 22.20
C LEU A 8 0.49 -16.07 23.07
N TRP A 9 1.40 -15.69 23.98
CA TRP A 9 1.23 -14.50 24.82
C TRP A 9 1.17 -13.23 23.98
N PHE A 10 2.10 -13.06 23.04
CA PHE A 10 2.08 -11.93 22.11
C PHE A 10 0.80 -11.92 21.28
N ALA A 11 0.40 -13.04 20.68
CA ALA A 11 -0.82 -13.14 19.89
C ALA A 11 -2.07 -12.74 20.69
N ARG A 12 -2.14 -13.08 21.99
CA ARG A 12 -3.22 -12.64 22.90
C ARG A 12 -3.21 -11.14 23.13
N GLN A 13 -2.04 -10.54 23.39
CA GLN A 13 -1.90 -9.10 23.58
C GLN A 13 -2.25 -8.32 22.31
N TRP A 14 -1.82 -8.83 21.15
CA TRP A 14 -2.17 -8.27 19.85
C TRP A 14 -3.69 -8.30 19.62
N ASN A 15 -4.37 -9.43 19.92
CA ASN A 15 -5.83 -9.53 19.88
C ASN A 15 -6.53 -8.53 20.82
N LEU A 16 -6.06 -8.41 22.07
CA LEU A 16 -6.62 -7.47 23.05
C LEU A 16 -6.47 -6.01 22.64
N LEU A 17 -5.40 -5.68 21.91
CA LEU A 17 -5.16 -4.36 21.34
C LEU A 17 -5.81 -4.15 19.97
N ASN A 18 -6.59 -5.12 19.48
CA ASN A 18 -7.18 -5.14 18.15
C ASN A 18 -6.14 -4.96 17.02
N LYS A 19 -4.94 -5.47 17.23
CA LYS A 19 -3.80 -5.41 16.31
C LYS A 19 -3.50 -6.81 15.81
N SER A 20 -3.33 -6.99 14.50
CA SER A 20 -2.94 -8.30 13.94
C SER A 20 -1.56 -8.73 14.46
N ARG A 21 -1.33 -10.05 14.59
CA ARG A 21 0.03 -10.59 14.88
C ARG A 21 1.00 -10.39 13.71
N TYR A 22 0.48 -10.21 12.50
CA TYR A 22 1.28 -10.04 11.29
C TYR A 22 1.65 -8.56 11.07
N ALA A 23 2.95 -8.28 10.97
CA ALA A 23 3.45 -6.91 10.81
C ALA A 23 2.91 -6.20 9.56
N VAL A 24 2.80 -6.92 8.43
CA VAL A 24 2.28 -6.37 7.17
C VAL A 24 0.81 -5.96 7.29
N GLU A 25 0.01 -6.74 8.00
CA GLU A 25 -1.40 -6.43 8.21
C GLU A 25 -1.55 -5.24 9.16
N ARG A 26 -0.74 -5.15 10.23
CA ARG A 26 -0.71 -3.94 11.08
C ARG A 26 -0.33 -2.70 10.29
N ALA A 27 0.69 -2.80 9.43
CA ALA A 27 1.15 -1.69 8.61
C ALA A 27 0.04 -1.23 7.66
N PHE A 28 -0.53 -2.13 6.86
CA PHE A 28 -1.60 -1.80 5.93
C PHE A 28 -2.84 -1.27 6.65
N ASN A 29 -3.32 -1.97 7.69
CA ASN A 29 -4.53 -1.58 8.42
C ASN A 29 -4.36 -0.26 9.18
N GLY A 30 -3.13 0.08 9.57
CA GLY A 30 -2.78 1.33 10.24
C GLY A 30 -2.68 2.56 9.31
N LEU A 31 -2.65 2.37 7.99
CA LEU A 31 -2.60 3.49 7.05
C LEU A 31 -3.88 4.36 7.13
N PRO A 32 -3.75 5.70 7.02
CA PRO A 32 -4.88 6.58 6.74
C PRO A 32 -5.69 6.13 5.53
N LEU A 33 -7.00 6.41 5.55
CA LEU A 33 -7.93 5.95 4.51
C LEU A 33 -7.50 6.38 3.09
N LYS A 34 -7.02 7.62 2.92
CA LYS A 34 -6.56 8.14 1.62
C LYS A 34 -5.36 7.35 1.08
N GLU A 35 -4.41 7.00 1.94
CA GLU A 35 -3.23 6.21 1.54
C GLU A 35 -3.61 4.79 1.14
N LYS A 36 -4.55 4.17 1.88
CA LYS A 36 -5.12 2.88 1.47
C LYS A 36 -5.78 2.98 0.09
N GLN A 37 -6.59 4.02 -0.14
CA GLN A 37 -7.27 4.21 -1.42
C GLN A 37 -6.27 4.30 -2.59
N ILE A 38 -5.15 5.01 -2.43
CA ILE A 38 -4.09 5.06 -3.45
C ILE A 38 -3.57 3.65 -3.77
N ILE A 39 -3.27 2.85 -2.75
CA ILE A 39 -2.79 1.47 -2.93
C ILE A 39 -3.84 0.61 -3.62
N ILE A 40 -5.11 0.71 -3.21
CA ILE A 40 -6.23 -0.07 -3.76
C ILE A 40 -6.45 0.25 -5.24
N VAL A 41 -6.43 1.53 -5.60
CA VAL A 41 -6.56 1.99 -6.99
C VAL A 41 -5.38 1.47 -7.82
N LEU A 42 -4.15 1.62 -7.34
CA LEU A 42 -2.97 1.13 -8.05
C LEU A 42 -2.97 -0.40 -8.21
N ALA A 43 -3.49 -1.13 -7.22
CA ALA A 43 -3.63 -2.58 -7.25
C ALA A 43 -4.76 -3.05 -8.20
N ASN A 44 -5.58 -2.14 -8.73
CA ASN A 44 -6.73 -2.45 -9.57
C ASN A 44 -7.61 -3.56 -8.97
N ILE A 45 -8.04 -3.34 -7.72
CA ILE A 45 -8.90 -4.26 -6.98
C ILE A 45 -10.30 -4.25 -7.58
N LEU A 46 -10.79 -5.44 -7.89
CA LEU A 46 -12.18 -5.69 -8.27
C LEU A 46 -12.89 -6.36 -7.09
N PRO A 47 -13.85 -5.69 -6.42
CA PRO A 47 -14.51 -6.22 -5.24
C PRO A 47 -15.08 -7.63 -5.39
N ALA A 48 -15.60 -7.98 -6.58
CA ALA A 48 -16.17 -9.28 -6.86
C ALA A 48 -15.15 -10.44 -6.91
N GLU A 49 -13.86 -10.14 -7.14
CA GLU A 49 -12.82 -11.17 -7.35
C GLU A 49 -11.72 -11.13 -6.28
N ASP A 50 -11.40 -9.93 -5.80
CA ASP A 50 -10.21 -9.67 -4.99
C ASP A 50 -10.55 -9.52 -3.51
N LEU A 51 -11.82 -9.36 -3.15
CA LEU A 51 -12.29 -9.49 -1.77
C LEU A 51 -12.71 -10.93 -1.49
N ARG A 52 -12.63 -11.32 -0.22
CA ARG A 52 -13.16 -12.61 0.23
C ARG A 52 -14.68 -12.66 0.10
N GLU A 53 -15.32 -11.53 0.38
CA GLU A 53 -16.76 -11.36 0.32
C GLU A 53 -17.09 -9.99 -0.30
N PRO A 54 -18.06 -9.91 -1.24
CA PRO A 54 -18.29 -8.68 -2.02
C PRO A 54 -18.70 -7.45 -1.20
N HIS A 55 -19.27 -7.64 -0.01
CA HIS A 55 -19.77 -6.56 0.85
C HIS A 55 -18.69 -5.96 1.76
N LEU A 56 -17.48 -6.53 1.77
CA LEU A 56 -16.40 -6.01 2.59
C LEU A 56 -15.89 -4.68 2.02
N THR A 57 -15.49 -3.78 2.91
CA THR A 57 -15.04 -2.43 2.53
C THR A 57 -13.65 -2.40 1.88
N GLY A 58 -12.87 -3.48 1.98
CA GLY A 58 -11.46 -3.51 1.60
C GLY A 58 -10.52 -2.72 2.53
N TYR A 59 -10.98 -2.16 3.65
CA TYR A 59 -10.11 -1.32 4.49
C TYR A 59 -9.16 -2.08 5.43
N GLN A 60 -9.28 -3.42 5.48
CA GLN A 60 -8.37 -4.30 6.18
C GLN A 60 -7.75 -5.30 5.20
N LEU A 61 -6.47 -5.64 5.41
CA LEU A 61 -5.76 -6.59 4.55
C LEU A 61 -6.40 -7.99 4.57
N SER A 62 -7.02 -8.36 5.70
CA SER A 62 -7.78 -9.61 5.88
C SER A 62 -9.07 -9.68 5.07
N HIS A 63 -9.60 -8.55 4.59
CA HIS A 63 -10.80 -8.53 3.72
C HIS A 63 -10.53 -9.07 2.31
N TYR A 64 -9.26 -9.11 1.91
CA TYR A 64 -8.85 -9.50 0.57
C TYR A 64 -8.65 -11.02 0.46
N SER A 65 -9.04 -11.56 -0.69
CA SER A 65 -8.69 -12.92 -1.09
C SER A 65 -7.17 -13.02 -1.27
N PRO A 66 -6.57 -14.24 -1.31
CA PRO A 66 -5.15 -14.37 -1.59
C PRO A 66 -4.72 -13.68 -2.90
N LYS A 67 -5.58 -13.70 -3.92
CA LYS A 67 -5.39 -12.95 -5.18
C LYS A 67 -5.32 -11.44 -4.94
N GLY A 68 -6.30 -10.88 -4.22
CA GLY A 68 -6.32 -9.46 -3.88
C GLY A 68 -5.12 -9.03 -3.03
N GLN A 69 -4.70 -9.85 -2.06
CA GLN A 69 -3.50 -9.61 -1.26
C GLN A 69 -2.24 -9.59 -2.13
N GLY A 70 -2.14 -10.49 -3.12
CA GLY A 70 -1.06 -10.49 -4.10
C GLY A 70 -1.00 -9.20 -4.94
N LYS A 71 -2.15 -8.72 -5.40
CA LYS A 71 -2.23 -7.43 -6.13
C LYS A 71 -1.80 -6.24 -5.27
N ILE A 72 -2.23 -6.19 -4.01
CA ILE A 72 -1.80 -5.16 -3.04
C ILE A 72 -0.28 -5.22 -2.83
N ALA A 73 0.27 -6.42 -2.63
CA ALA A 73 1.71 -6.60 -2.46
C ALA A 73 2.50 -6.10 -3.69
N TYR A 74 2.00 -6.37 -4.89
CA TYR A 74 2.58 -5.86 -6.13
C TYR A 74 2.53 -4.32 -6.20
N ALA A 75 1.38 -3.71 -5.90
CA ALA A 75 1.21 -2.26 -5.89
C ALA A 75 2.17 -1.57 -4.90
N VAL A 76 2.30 -2.10 -3.68
CA VAL A 76 3.25 -1.58 -2.68
C VAL A 76 4.69 -1.69 -3.18
N ARG A 77 5.06 -2.80 -3.83
CA ARG A 77 6.38 -2.96 -4.44
C ARG A 77 6.62 -1.93 -5.56
N LEU A 78 5.61 -1.68 -6.40
CA LEU A 78 5.69 -0.69 -7.47
C LEU A 78 5.89 0.72 -6.90
N ILE A 79 5.14 1.11 -5.86
CA ILE A 79 5.33 2.40 -5.18
C ILE A 79 6.77 2.53 -4.67
N ARG A 80 7.30 1.49 -4.01
CA ARG A 80 8.69 1.51 -3.53
C ARG A 80 9.70 1.65 -4.67
N ASN A 81 9.49 0.96 -5.79
CA ASN A 81 10.37 1.09 -6.95
C ASN A 81 10.34 2.52 -7.52
N ILE A 82 9.16 3.13 -7.62
CA ILE A 82 9.01 4.52 -8.07
C ILE A 82 9.72 5.47 -7.10
N VAL A 83 9.46 5.36 -5.80
CA VAL A 83 10.09 6.22 -4.77
C VAL A 83 11.62 6.07 -4.80
N ASN A 84 12.12 4.84 -4.96
CA ASN A 84 13.56 4.57 -5.03
C ASN A 84 14.22 5.05 -6.33
N ALA A 85 13.44 5.35 -7.38
CA ALA A 85 13.97 5.93 -8.61
C ALA A 85 14.29 7.43 -8.46
N PHE A 86 13.70 8.11 -7.47
CA PHE A 86 14.01 9.48 -7.13
C PHE A 86 15.11 9.57 -6.06
N PRO A 87 16.02 10.56 -6.13
CA PRO A 87 16.96 10.85 -5.05
C PRO A 87 16.24 11.08 -3.72
N GLN A 88 16.73 10.48 -2.63
CA GLN A 88 16.12 10.59 -1.30
C GLN A 88 16.11 12.03 -0.75
N THR A 89 17.03 12.88 -1.23
CA THR A 89 17.12 14.30 -0.85
C THR A 89 16.21 15.21 -1.68
N MET A 90 15.47 14.66 -2.66
CA MET A 90 14.60 15.43 -3.54
C MET A 90 13.42 15.99 -2.75
N SER A 91 13.25 17.30 -2.84
CA SER A 91 12.15 18.04 -2.23
C SER A 91 11.01 18.25 -3.24
N THR A 92 9.84 18.64 -2.74
CA THR A 92 8.75 19.11 -3.60
C THR A 92 9.15 20.32 -4.45
N SER A 93 10.06 21.17 -3.96
CA SER A 93 10.53 22.34 -4.71
C SER A 93 11.32 21.97 -5.97
N ASP A 94 12.00 20.83 -5.96
CA ASP A 94 12.79 20.36 -7.10
C ASP A 94 11.91 19.98 -8.29
N PHE A 95 10.63 19.63 -8.07
CA PHE A 95 9.67 19.36 -9.13
C PHE A 95 9.26 20.61 -9.93
N TYR A 96 9.55 21.81 -9.44
CA TYR A 96 9.33 23.06 -10.17
C TYR A 96 10.56 23.53 -10.96
N LYS A 97 11.71 22.85 -10.81
CA LYS A 97 12.96 23.18 -11.51
C LYS A 97 13.02 22.44 -12.85
N THR A 98 12.21 22.90 -13.80
CA THR A 98 12.16 22.36 -15.17
C THR A 98 12.89 23.28 -16.14
N ASP A 99 13.54 22.71 -17.16
CA ASP A 99 14.17 23.52 -18.21
C ASP A 99 13.11 24.34 -18.97
N PRO A 100 13.29 25.66 -19.14
CA PRO A 100 12.31 26.52 -19.78
C PRO A 100 12.23 26.35 -21.30
N ASN A 101 13.16 25.62 -21.92
CA ASN A 101 13.29 25.48 -23.38
C ASN A 101 12.53 24.27 -23.97
N TYR A 102 11.48 23.78 -23.31
CA TYR A 102 10.57 22.81 -23.95
C TYR A 102 9.65 23.55 -24.94
N ASN A 103 10.25 24.09 -26.01
CA ASN A 103 9.54 24.68 -27.13
C ASN A 103 8.77 23.57 -27.83
N ALA A 104 7.44 23.70 -27.79
CA ALA A 104 6.54 23.04 -28.72
C ALA A 104 6.85 23.54 -30.14
N GLU A 105 7.86 22.97 -30.80
CA GLU A 105 7.91 22.94 -32.26
C GLU A 105 6.89 21.92 -32.76
N VAL A 106 5.61 22.29 -32.69
CA VAL A 106 4.60 21.75 -33.59
C VAL A 106 4.00 22.96 -34.30
N SER A 107 4.77 23.48 -35.25
CA SER A 107 4.23 24.31 -36.33
C SER A 107 3.51 23.37 -37.28
N TYR A 108 2.18 23.44 -37.35
CA TYR A 108 1.45 22.93 -38.50
C TYR A 108 1.64 23.94 -39.64
N GLU A 109 2.46 23.59 -40.62
CA GLU A 109 2.31 24.15 -41.98
C GLU A 109 1.05 23.55 -42.65
#